data_AF-A0A4R5E9I7-F1
#
_entry.id   AF-A0A4R5E9I7-F1
#
_cell.length_a   1.000
_cell.length_b   1.000
_cell.length_c   1.000
_cell.angle_alpha   90.00
_cell.angle_beta   90.00
_cell.angle_gamma   90.00
#
_symmetry.space_group_name_H-M   'P 1'
#
loop_
_entity.id
_entity.type
_entity.pdbx_description
1 polymer ?
#
loop_
_entity_poly.entity_id
_entity_poly.type
_entity_poly.pdbx_seq_one_letter_code
_entity_poly.pdbx_strand_id
1 'polypeptide(L)' 'MRDAKKPEGPILYFTEAEWDAFIAGVKDGEFDDLLEEDPTETA' A
#
# COMPACT_ATOMS: atom_id res chain seq x y z
N MET A 1 -0.02 -10.90 -7.47
CA MET A 1 0.68 -11.14 -6.19
C MET A 1 -0.02 -12.24 -5.40
N ARG A 2 0.67 -12.92 -4.47
CA ARG A 2 0.08 -13.88 -3.52
C ARG A 2 0.50 -13.52 -2.11
N ASP A 3 -0.40 -13.73 -1.15
CA ASP A 3 -0.09 -13.59 0.27
C ASP A 3 0.78 -14.78 0.72
N ALA A 4 2.01 -14.50 1.14
CA ALA A 4 2.94 -15.54 1.62
C ALA A 4 2.45 -16.22 2.91
N LYS A 5 1.63 -15.55 3.73
CA LYS A 5 1.04 -16.11 4.96
C LYS A 5 -0.18 -16.98 4.67
N LYS A 6 -0.76 -16.88 3.47
CA LYS A 6 -1.94 -17.64 3.03
C LYS A 6 -1.75 -18.15 1.59
N PRO A 7 -0.86 -19.13 1.38
CA PRO A 7 -0.45 -19.54 0.03
C PRO A 7 -1.60 -20.13 -0.81
N GLU A 8 -2.56 -20.83 -0.18
CA GLU A 8 -3.82 -21.29 -0.78
C GLU A 8 -4.89 -20.20 -0.94
N GLY A 9 -4.63 -18.98 -0.49
CA GLY A 9 -5.53 -17.85 -0.61
C GLY A 9 -5.73 -17.36 -2.06
N PRO A 10 -6.64 -16.40 -2.25
CA PRO A 10 -6.91 -15.81 -3.56
C PRO A 10 -5.67 -15.10 -4.12
N ILE A 11 -5.57 -15.07 -5.45
CA ILE A 11 -4.55 -14.31 -6.15
C ILE A 11 -4.97 -12.85 -6.17
N LEU A 12 -4.08 -11.96 -5.74
CA LEU A 12 -4.25 -10.53 -5.90
C LEU A 12 -3.88 -10.16 -7.33
N TYR A 13 -4.85 -9.69 -8.11
CA TYR A 13 -4.68 -9.25 -9.49
C TYR A 13 -5.05 -7.78 -9.61
N PHE A 14 -4.22 -7.04 -10.34
CA PHE A 14 -4.40 -5.63 -10.64
C PHE A 14 -4.15 -5.44 -12.14
N THR A 15 -4.92 -4.55 -12.73
CA THR A 15 -4.76 -4.08 -14.11
C THR A 15 -3.58 -3.13 -14.23
N GLU A 16 -3.10 -2.91 -15.46
CA GLU A 16 -2.03 -1.93 -15.73
C GLU A 16 -2.45 -0.51 -15.29
N ALA A 17 -3.70 -0.13 -15.55
CA ALA A 17 -4.24 1.17 -15.16
C ALA A 17 -4.27 1.39 -13.64
N GLU A 18 -4.55 0.35 -12.85
CA GLU A 18 -4.49 0.44 -11.39
C GLU A 18 -3.05 0.61 -10.89
N TRP A 19 -2.06 0.01 -11.55
CA TRP A 19 -0.66 0.24 -11.24
C TRP A 19 -0.21 1.66 -11.59
N ASP A 20 -0.62 2.17 -12.75
CA ASP A 20 -0.30 3.54 -13.15
C ASP A 20 -0.88 4.56 -12.17
N ALA A 21 -2.13 4.35 -11.74
CA ALA A 21 -2.77 5.17 -10.72
C ALA A 21 -2.03 5.13 -9.38
N PHE A 22 -1.63 3.93 -8.93
CA PHE A 22 -0.84 3.77 -7.70
C PHE A 22 0.50 4.54 -7.77
N ILE A 23 1.24 4.40 -8.87
CA ILE A 23 2.52 5.10 -9.07
C ILE A 23 2.31 6.62 -9.14
N ALA A 24 1.23 7.08 -9.76
CA ALA A 24 0.89 8.50 -9.80
C ALA A 24 0.64 9.05 -8.39
N GLY A 25 -0.15 8.35 -7.55
CA GLY A 25 -0.38 8.75 -6.16
C GLY A 25 0.90 8.80 -5.32
N VAL A 26 1.80 7.80 -5.48
CA VAL A 26 3.12 7.82 -4.83
C VAL A 26 3.95 9.05 -5.24
N LYS A 27 3.89 9.47 -6.50
CA LYS A 27 4.62 10.66 -6.97
C LYS A 27 3.99 11.98 -6.52
N ASP A 28 2.68 11.97 -6.28
CA ASP A 28 1.93 13.14 -5.80
C ASP A 28 2.03 13.33 -4.28
N GLY A 29 2.65 12.38 -3.57
CA GLY A 29 2.78 12.41 -2.11
C GLY A 29 1.50 12.01 -1.37
N GLU A 30 0.58 11.28 -2.03
CA GLU A 30 -0.72 10.86 -1.45
C GLU A 30 -0.56 9.97 -0.19
N PHE A 31 0.63 9.41 0.04
CA PHE A 31 0.90 8.47 1.13
C PHE A 31 1.94 8.97 2.14
N ASP A 32 2.36 10.24 2.05
CA ASP A 32 3.42 10.77 2.90
C ASP A 32 2.99 10.92 4.38
N ASP A 33 1.69 11.15 4.60
CA ASP A 33 1.06 11.25 5.93
C ASP A 33 0.87 9.89 6.62
N LEU A 34 0.94 8.77 5.89
CA LEU A 34 0.87 7.41 6.47
C LEU A 34 2.04 7.09 7.41
N LEU A 35 3.09 7.92 7.42
CA LEU A 35 4.24 7.79 8.30
C LEU A 35 4.16 8.70 9.54
N GLU A 36 3.17 9.60 9.63
CA GLU A 36 3.08 10.62 10.69
C GLU A 36 2.41 10.14 11.99
N GLU A 37 1.94 8.89 12.06
CA GLU A 37 1.59 8.27 13.35
C GLU A 37 2.83 7.69 14.04
N ASP A 38 3.75 8.57 14.45
CA ASP A 38 4.74 8.26 15.48
C ASP A 38 4.00 7.98 16.81
N PRO A 39 4.16 6.80 17.45
CA PRO A 39 3.51 6.51 18.73
C PRO A 39 4.11 7.28 19.92
N THR A 40 4.86 8.35 19.70
CA THR A 40 5.45 9.16 20.78
C THR A 40 4.45 10.15 21.38
N GLU A 41 3.33 9.65 21.92
CA GLU A 41 2.61 10.32 23.01
C GLU A 41 1.75 9.33 23.81
N THR A 42 2.31 8.74 24.87
CA THR A 42 1.76 8.79 26.23
C THR A 42 2.81 8.20 27.19
N ALA A 43 3.37 9.08 28.01
CA ALA A 43 3.99 8.90 29.34
C ALA A 43 4.46 7.51 29.80
#